data_AF-A0A0D9WAM1-F1
#
_entry.id   AF-A0A0D9WAM1-F1
#
_cell.length_a   1.000
_cell.length_b   1.000
_cell.length_c   1.000
_cell.angle_alpha   90.00
_cell.angle_beta   90.00
_cell.angle_gamma   90.00
#
_symmetry.space_group_name_H-M   'P 1'
#
loop_
_entity.id
_entity.type
_entity.pdbx_description
1 polymer ?
#
loop_
_entity_poly.entity_id
_entity_poly.type
_entity_poly.pdbx_seq_one_letter_code
_entity_poly.pdbx_strand_id
1 'polypeptide(L)'
;MPSMDDPSKAEVAPPTTAGEAVAHMSRSELWVTAAMLQLFSVSFTALVAWLFWHRDHSFYSTAPWRLPMWLSCGVYSSLALWIDSYIDLFLPRTPWALQESFMEYGYKLGSILLTLMEAIVLSISVEDTRVLVGCTCVVAACIGGLLLFWARLVRDYSD
;
A
#
# COMPACT_ATOMS: atom_id res chain seq x y z
N MET A 1 -37.52 32.28 35.51
CA MET A 1 -37.24 31.03 34.77
C MET A 1 -36.89 31.39 33.34
N PRO A 2 -35.59 31.52 33.03
CA PRO A 2 -35.07 31.67 31.66
C PRO A 2 -34.58 30.33 31.11
N SER A 3 -34.68 30.23 29.78
CA SER A 3 -34.56 29.07 28.89
C SER A 3 -33.40 28.11 29.16
N MET A 4 -33.72 26.81 29.05
CA MET A 4 -32.80 25.68 29.05
C MET A 4 -32.28 25.51 27.62
N ASP A 5 -31.06 25.98 27.36
CA ASP A 5 -30.39 25.79 26.07
C ASP A 5 -30.10 24.30 25.84
N ASP A 6 -30.57 23.81 24.70
CA ASP A 6 -30.47 22.43 24.23
C ASP A 6 -29.00 22.09 23.87
N PRO A 7 -28.32 21.19 24.60
CA PRO A 7 -26.93 20.83 24.31
C PRO A 7 -26.77 19.85 23.12
N SER A 8 -27.83 19.54 22.37
CA SER A 8 -27.82 18.48 21.36
C SER A 8 -27.42 18.90 19.93
N LYS A 9 -26.74 20.03 19.75
CA LYS A 9 -26.14 20.37 18.45
C LYS A 9 -24.66 20.66 18.61
N ALA A 10 -23.91 19.65 19.03
CA ALA A 10 -22.50 19.58 18.70
C ALA A 10 -22.43 19.59 17.16
N GLU A 11 -22.07 20.75 16.61
CA GLU A 11 -21.73 20.91 15.21
C GLU A 11 -20.55 19.99 14.94
N VAL A 12 -20.83 18.79 14.43
CA VAL A 12 -19.81 17.85 13.99
C VAL A 12 -19.05 18.58 12.90
N ALA A 13 -17.83 19.01 13.22
CA ALA A 13 -16.95 19.66 12.26
C ALA A 13 -16.91 18.80 10.99
N PRO A 14 -17.00 19.41 9.80
CA PRO A 14 -16.96 18.65 8.55
C PRO A 14 -15.71 17.75 8.56
N PRO A 15 -15.83 16.49 8.10
CA PRO A 15 -14.72 15.55 8.13
C PRO A 15 -13.56 16.14 7.33
N THR A 16 -12.39 16.20 7.95
CA THR A 16 -11.17 16.71 7.33
C THR A 16 -10.92 15.96 6.03
N THR A 17 -10.73 16.70 4.96
CA THR A 17 -10.45 16.15 3.63
C THR A 17 -8.94 15.95 3.45
N ALA A 18 -8.55 15.03 2.58
CA ALA A 18 -7.14 14.78 2.26
C ALA A 18 -6.43 16.06 1.81
N GLY A 19 -7.10 16.89 0.99
CA GLY A 19 -6.57 18.18 0.54
C GLY A 19 -6.28 19.15 1.69
N GLU A 20 -7.12 19.17 2.74
CA GLU A 20 -6.88 19.98 3.93
C GLU A 20 -5.71 19.43 4.76
N ALA A 21 -5.59 18.11 4.87
CA ALA A 21 -4.48 17.46 5.59
C ALA A 21 -3.12 17.77 4.97
N VAL A 22 -3.03 17.80 3.63
CA VAL A 22 -1.79 18.11 2.89
C VAL A 22 -1.64 19.57 2.50
N ALA A 23 -2.55 20.47 2.93
CA ALA A 23 -2.55 21.88 2.54
C ALA A 23 -1.27 22.64 2.94
N HIS A 24 -0.52 22.12 3.91
CA HIS A 24 0.76 22.66 4.34
C HIS A 24 1.93 22.35 3.37
N MET A 25 1.73 21.40 2.44
CA MET A 25 2.72 21.00 1.44
C MET A 25 2.43 21.63 0.08
N SER A 26 3.48 22.06 -0.62
CA SER A 26 3.40 22.44 -2.01
C SER A 26 3.17 21.23 -2.92
N ARG A 27 2.53 21.45 -4.07
CA ARG A 27 2.32 20.40 -5.08
C ARG A 27 3.63 19.75 -5.52
N SER A 28 4.73 20.52 -5.59
CA SER A 28 6.07 19.98 -5.89
C SER A 28 6.59 19.03 -4.82
N GLU A 29 6.39 19.33 -3.55
CA GLU A 29 6.81 18.46 -2.45
C GLU A 29 6.04 17.14 -2.45
N LEU A 30 4.73 17.18 -2.75
CA LEU A 30 3.92 15.98 -2.92
C LEU A 30 4.45 15.09 -4.06
N TRP A 31 4.77 15.67 -5.22
CA TRP A 31 5.38 14.93 -6.33
C TRP A 31 6.74 14.33 -5.99
N VAL A 32 7.60 15.09 -5.30
CA VAL A 32 8.91 14.59 -4.87
C VAL A 32 8.75 13.45 -3.88
N THR A 33 7.85 13.58 -2.91
CA THR A 33 7.55 12.53 -1.92
C THR A 33 7.05 11.26 -2.60
N ALA A 34 6.08 11.38 -3.50
CA ALA A 34 5.55 10.27 -4.28
C ALA A 34 6.65 9.57 -5.09
N ALA A 35 7.48 10.33 -5.80
CA ALA A 35 8.59 9.79 -6.59
C ALA A 35 9.64 9.09 -5.70
N MET A 36 9.99 9.67 -4.55
CA MET A 36 10.95 9.10 -3.62
C MET A 36 10.43 7.80 -2.98
N LEU A 37 9.17 7.76 -2.56
CA LEU A 37 8.54 6.55 -2.01
C LEU A 37 8.52 5.41 -3.05
N GLN A 38 8.19 5.75 -4.30
CA GLN A 38 8.16 4.80 -5.40
C GLN A 38 9.55 4.25 -5.72
N LEU A 39 10.55 5.13 -5.81
CA LEU A 39 11.95 4.74 -6.04
C LEU A 39 12.48 3.87 -4.90
N PHE A 40 12.15 4.22 -3.65
CA PHE A 40 12.54 3.44 -2.48
C PHE A 40 11.95 2.03 -2.53
N SER A 41 10.65 1.90 -2.81
CA SER A 41 9.97 0.60 -2.89
C SER A 41 10.60 -0.30 -3.96
N VAL A 42 10.77 0.21 -5.18
CA VAL A 42 11.36 -0.56 -6.28
C VAL A 42 12.82 -0.93 -6.00
N SER A 43 13.61 0.02 -5.50
CA SER A 43 15.03 -0.21 -5.18
C SER A 43 15.19 -1.24 -4.07
N PHE A 44 14.33 -1.20 -3.05
CA PHE A 44 14.33 -2.18 -1.96
C PHE A 44 14.01 -3.59 -2.47
N THR A 45 12.95 -3.75 -3.26
CA THR A 45 12.59 -5.04 -3.87
C THR A 45 13.72 -5.57 -4.74
N ALA A 46 14.33 -4.73 -5.59
CA ALA A 46 15.44 -5.13 -6.44
C ALA A 46 16.70 -5.49 -5.64
N LEU A 47 17.04 -4.71 -4.61
CA LEU A 47 18.19 -4.96 -3.74
C LEU A 47 18.08 -6.31 -3.04
N VAL A 48 16.93 -6.61 -2.44
CA VAL A 48 16.72 -7.90 -1.76
C VAL A 48 16.78 -9.05 -2.75
N ALA A 49 16.17 -8.90 -3.94
CA ALA A 49 16.23 -9.91 -4.97
C ALA A 49 17.68 -10.21 -5.39
N TRP A 50 18.47 -9.14 -5.56
CA TRP A 50 19.90 -9.20 -5.87
C TRP A 50 20.72 -9.84 -4.75
N LEU A 51 20.43 -9.54 -3.47
CA LEU A 51 21.14 -10.14 -2.34
C LEU A 51 20.96 -11.66 -2.28
N PHE A 52 19.74 -12.16 -2.51
CA PHE A 52 19.50 -13.61 -2.58
C PHE A 52 20.22 -14.26 -3.75
N TRP A 53 20.18 -13.63 -4.93
CA TRP A 53 20.90 -14.11 -6.10
C TRP A 53 22.42 -14.12 -5.89
N HIS A 54 22.97 -13.06 -5.30
CA HIS A 54 24.41 -12.93 -5.07
C HIS A 54 24.92 -13.93 -4.02
N ARG A 55 24.11 -14.24 -3.01
CA ARG A 55 24.43 -15.25 -1.99
C ARG A 55 24.41 -16.67 -2.57
N ASP A 56 23.42 -16.97 -3.40
CA ASP A 56 23.27 -18.28 -4.04
C ASP A 56 22.63 -18.12 -5.42
N HIS A 57 23.45 -18.27 -6.46
CA HIS A 57 23.02 -18.18 -7.85
C HIS A 57 21.94 -19.23 -8.22
N SER A 58 21.86 -20.33 -7.46
CA SER A 58 20.86 -21.38 -7.68
C SER A 58 19.52 -21.12 -6.97
N PHE A 59 19.46 -20.12 -6.09
CA PHE A 59 18.32 -19.87 -5.22
C PHE A 59 16.99 -19.74 -5.97
N TYR A 60 17.00 -19.04 -7.11
CA TYR A 60 15.83 -18.88 -7.96
C TYR A 60 15.71 -19.94 -9.03
N SER A 61 16.80 -20.60 -9.44
CA SER A 61 16.72 -21.68 -10.43
C SER A 61 16.09 -22.95 -9.86
N THR A 62 16.31 -23.23 -8.58
CA THR A 62 15.77 -24.42 -7.90
C THR A 62 14.26 -24.30 -7.68
N ALA A 63 13.77 -23.08 -7.46
CA ALA A 63 12.34 -22.80 -7.29
C ALA A 63 11.99 -21.49 -8.02
N PRO A 64 11.64 -21.55 -9.32
CA PRO A 64 11.44 -20.36 -10.15
C PRO A 64 10.31 -19.46 -9.67
N TRP A 65 9.39 -19.98 -8.86
CA TRP A 65 8.29 -19.22 -8.27
C TRP A 65 8.68 -18.28 -7.13
N ARG A 66 9.88 -18.43 -6.54
CA ARG A 66 10.35 -17.52 -5.48
C ARG A 66 10.49 -16.08 -5.98
N LEU A 67 10.95 -15.90 -7.22
CA LEU A 67 11.14 -14.56 -7.80
C LEU A 67 9.81 -13.87 -8.13
N PRO A 68 8.85 -14.48 -8.86
CA PRO A 68 7.52 -13.91 -9.07
C PRO A 68 6.79 -13.59 -7.77
N MET A 69 6.89 -14.47 -6.78
CA MET A 69 6.32 -14.26 -5.45
C MET A 69 6.89 -12.98 -4.81
N TRP A 70 8.22 -12.87 -4.70
CA TRP A 70 8.88 -11.67 -4.17
C TRP A 70 8.55 -10.39 -4.95
N LEU A 71 8.58 -10.47 -6.29
CA LEU A 71 8.25 -9.33 -7.16
C LEU A 71 6.81 -8.88 -6.97
N SER A 72 5.87 -9.82 -6.81
CA SER A 72 4.46 -9.48 -6.56
C SER A 72 4.28 -8.71 -5.25
N CYS A 73 5.07 -9.03 -4.23
CA CYS A 73 5.06 -8.30 -2.95
C CYS A 73 5.59 -6.85 -3.10
N GLY A 74 6.63 -6.68 -3.93
CA GLY A 74 7.10 -5.34 -4.35
C GLY A 74 6.04 -4.55 -5.11
N VAL A 75 5.35 -5.19 -6.05
CA VAL A 75 4.23 -4.58 -6.80
C VAL A 75 3.11 -4.16 -5.87
N TYR A 76 2.74 -4.99 -4.89
CA TYR A 76 1.73 -4.64 -3.88
C TYR A 76 2.11 -3.37 -3.11
N SER A 77 3.33 -3.33 -2.58
CA SER A 77 3.82 -2.20 -1.78
C SER A 77 3.90 -0.91 -2.61
N SER A 78 4.43 -1.02 -3.84
CA SER A 78 4.48 0.07 -4.80
C SER A 78 3.08 0.59 -5.14
N LEU A 79 2.13 -0.30 -5.41
CA LEU A 79 0.78 0.09 -5.79
C LEU A 79 0.08 0.79 -4.64
N ALA A 80 0.24 0.31 -3.40
CA ALA A 80 -0.34 0.95 -2.23
C ALA A 80 0.20 2.38 -2.02
N LEU A 81 1.51 2.57 -2.12
CA LEU A 81 2.14 3.91 -2.03
C LEU A 81 1.71 4.83 -3.17
N TRP A 82 1.54 4.27 -4.37
CA TRP A 82 1.03 5.02 -5.51
C TRP A 82 -0.42 5.47 -5.30
N ILE A 83 -1.29 4.60 -4.76
CA ILE A 83 -2.68 4.95 -4.43
C ILE A 83 -2.72 6.09 -3.41
N ASP A 84 -1.93 6.01 -2.34
CA ASP A 84 -1.83 7.06 -1.31
C ASP A 84 -1.39 8.41 -1.93
N SER A 85 -0.29 8.39 -2.69
CA SER A 85 0.20 9.57 -3.40
C SER A 85 -0.83 10.12 -4.40
N TYR A 86 -1.61 9.25 -5.03
CA TYR A 86 -2.67 9.65 -5.96
C TYR A 86 -3.80 10.37 -5.25
N ILE A 87 -4.20 9.90 -4.07
CA ILE A 87 -5.22 10.58 -3.24
C ILE A 87 -4.75 12.00 -2.90
N ASP A 88 -3.51 12.13 -2.41
CA ASP A 88 -2.93 13.43 -2.03
C ASP A 88 -2.82 14.41 -3.21
N LEU A 89 -2.46 13.92 -4.40
CA LEU A 89 -2.20 14.76 -5.57
C LEU A 89 -3.45 15.11 -6.39
N PHE A 90 -4.43 14.19 -6.45
CA PHE A 90 -5.52 14.24 -7.43
C PHE A 90 -6.92 14.15 -6.83
N LEU A 91 -7.09 13.66 -5.60
CA LEU A 91 -8.40 13.51 -4.97
C LEU A 91 -8.51 14.30 -3.66
N PRO A 92 -8.43 15.65 -3.71
CA PRO A 92 -8.41 16.49 -2.51
C PRO A 92 -9.70 16.38 -1.67
N ARG A 93 -10.81 15.93 -2.27
CA ARG A 93 -12.12 15.74 -1.62
C ARG A 93 -12.25 14.43 -0.85
N THR A 94 -11.27 13.53 -0.94
CA THR A 94 -11.32 12.24 -0.24
C THR A 94 -11.33 12.46 1.28
N PRO A 95 -12.18 11.77 2.05
CA PRO A 95 -12.15 11.85 3.51
C PRO A 95 -10.80 11.38 4.05
N TRP A 96 -10.16 12.18 4.91
CA TRP A 96 -8.85 11.84 5.49
C TRP A 96 -8.90 10.51 6.26
N ALA A 97 -9.98 10.25 7.00
CA ALA A 97 -10.17 9.00 7.73
C ALA A 97 -10.13 7.75 6.82
N LEU A 98 -10.55 7.87 5.56
CA LEU A 98 -10.47 6.77 4.59
C LEU A 98 -9.02 6.50 4.20
N GLN A 99 -8.24 7.55 3.94
CA GLN A 99 -6.82 7.46 3.60
C GLN A 99 -6.00 6.93 4.79
N GLU A 100 -6.26 7.43 6.00
CA GLU A 100 -5.60 6.95 7.22
C GLU A 100 -5.89 5.47 7.48
N SER A 101 -7.16 5.05 7.38
CA SER A 101 -7.54 3.64 7.49
C SER A 101 -6.90 2.79 6.39
N PHE A 102 -6.78 3.30 5.17
CA PHE A 102 -6.09 2.61 4.09
C PHE A 102 -4.59 2.44 4.41
N MET A 103 -3.94 3.48 4.92
CA MET A 103 -2.52 3.42 5.28
C MET A 103 -2.25 2.51 6.48
N GLU A 104 -3.15 2.45 7.45
CA GLU A 104 -3.01 1.58 8.61
C GLU A 104 -3.28 0.11 8.27
N TYR A 105 -4.44 -0.20 7.70
CA TYR A 105 -4.89 -1.58 7.49
C TYR A 105 -4.47 -2.13 6.12
N GLY A 106 -4.57 -1.32 5.07
CA GLY A 106 -4.20 -1.71 3.71
C GLY A 106 -2.69 -1.76 3.55
N TYR A 107 -2.00 -0.65 3.78
CA TYR A 107 -0.57 -0.58 3.54
C TYR A 107 0.25 -1.19 4.69
N LYS A 108 0.21 -0.64 5.91
CA LYS A 108 1.10 -1.08 7.00
C LYS A 108 0.84 -2.53 7.40
N LEU A 109 -0.39 -2.84 7.81
CA LEU A 109 -0.73 -4.20 8.24
C LEU A 109 -0.61 -5.21 7.09
N GLY A 110 -1.12 -4.88 5.91
CA GLY A 110 -0.99 -5.72 4.72
C GLY A 110 0.48 -6.00 4.36
N SER A 111 1.33 -4.97 4.31
CA SER A 111 2.76 -5.14 4.01
C SER A 111 3.48 -5.97 5.06
N ILE A 112 3.15 -5.79 6.35
CA ILE A 112 3.73 -6.61 7.44
C ILE A 112 3.37 -8.08 7.24
N LEU A 113 2.09 -8.39 7.02
CA LEU A 113 1.63 -9.77 6.87
C LEU A 113 2.23 -10.45 5.63
N LEU A 114 2.26 -9.74 4.49
CA LEU A 114 2.87 -10.27 3.27
C LEU A 114 4.38 -10.43 3.42
N THR A 115 5.07 -9.48 4.04
CA THR A 115 6.52 -9.58 4.29
C THR A 115 6.86 -10.72 5.24
N LEU A 116 6.06 -10.96 6.28
CA LEU A 116 6.25 -12.10 7.18
C LEU A 116 6.04 -13.43 6.45
N MET A 117 4.98 -13.53 5.62
CA MET A 117 4.75 -14.71 4.79
C MET A 117 5.94 -14.99 3.86
N GLU A 118 6.42 -13.97 3.15
CA GLU A 118 7.60 -14.04 2.28
C GLU A 118 8.85 -14.46 3.06
N ALA A 119 9.11 -13.82 4.20
CA ALA A 119 10.28 -14.10 5.03
C ALA A 119 10.30 -15.56 5.48
N ILE A 120 9.16 -16.12 5.88
CA ILE A 120 9.04 -17.53 6.27
C ILE A 120 9.33 -18.45 5.08
N VAL A 121 8.68 -18.20 3.94
CA VAL A 121 8.82 -19.02 2.72
C VAL A 121 10.26 -19.01 2.18
N LEU A 122 10.90 -17.84 2.17
CA LEU A 122 12.28 -17.68 1.70
C LEU A 122 13.29 -18.21 2.72
N SER A 123 13.07 -18.02 4.03
CA SER A 123 14.00 -18.52 5.08
C SER A 123 14.03 -20.04 5.17
N ILE A 124 12.87 -20.69 5.00
CA ILE A 124 12.77 -22.16 5.01
C ILE A 124 13.17 -22.74 3.64
N SER A 125 13.44 -21.89 2.64
CA SER A 125 13.76 -22.31 1.27
C SER A 125 12.74 -23.31 0.75
N VAL A 126 11.45 -22.97 0.85
CA VAL A 126 10.38 -23.84 0.33
C VAL A 126 10.60 -24.05 -1.16
N GLU A 127 10.67 -25.32 -1.58
CA GLU A 127 10.79 -25.73 -2.98
C GLU A 127 9.45 -26.25 -3.54
N ASP A 128 8.49 -26.53 -2.66
CA ASP A 128 7.16 -26.97 -3.07
C ASP A 128 6.48 -25.85 -3.87
N THR A 129 6.38 -26.10 -5.17
CA THR A 129 5.78 -25.18 -6.13
C THR A 129 4.33 -24.86 -5.79
N ARG A 130 3.57 -25.78 -5.19
CA ARG A 130 2.16 -25.55 -4.84
C ARG A 130 2.02 -24.48 -3.76
N VAL A 131 2.91 -24.50 -2.77
CA VAL A 131 2.94 -23.50 -1.70
C VAL A 131 3.30 -22.13 -2.27
N LEU A 132 4.34 -22.06 -3.11
CA LEU A 132 4.79 -20.81 -3.73
C LEU A 132 3.71 -20.20 -4.64
N VAL A 133 3.04 -21.03 -5.44
CA VAL A 133 1.91 -20.59 -6.27
C VAL A 133 0.76 -20.10 -5.40
N GLY A 134 0.41 -20.83 -4.33
CA GLY A 134 -0.63 -20.41 -3.38
C GLY A 134 -0.33 -19.04 -2.77
N CYS A 135 0.89 -18.83 -2.25
CA CYS A 135 1.33 -17.55 -1.72
C CYS A 135 1.27 -16.44 -2.78
N THR A 136 1.76 -16.71 -4.00
CA THR A 136 1.70 -15.75 -5.12
C THR A 136 0.25 -15.38 -5.46
N CYS A 137 -0.67 -16.35 -5.46
CA CYS A 137 -2.09 -16.10 -5.70
C CYS A 137 -2.73 -15.24 -4.60
N VAL A 138 -2.33 -15.42 -3.33
CA VAL A 138 -2.78 -14.56 -2.22
C VAL A 138 -2.33 -13.12 -2.45
N VAL A 139 -1.06 -12.90 -2.77
CA VAL A 139 -0.54 -11.55 -3.06
C VAL A 139 -1.25 -10.94 -4.27
N ALA A 140 -1.47 -11.73 -5.33
CA ALA A 140 -2.19 -11.29 -6.52
C ALA A 140 -3.65 -10.89 -6.20
N ALA A 141 -4.33 -11.63 -5.32
CA ALA A 141 -5.67 -11.26 -4.86
C ALA A 141 -5.66 -9.94 -4.08
N CYS A 142 -4.67 -9.71 -3.23
CA CYS A 142 -4.47 -8.44 -2.53
C CYS A 142 -4.23 -7.27 -3.50
N ILE A 143 -3.39 -7.46 -4.53
CA ILE A 143 -3.19 -6.48 -5.61
C ILE A 143 -4.50 -6.19 -6.33
N GLY A 144 -5.27 -7.22 -6.69
CA GLY A 144 -6.60 -7.04 -7.30
C GLY A 144 -7.55 -6.25 -6.40
N GLY A 145 -7.50 -6.47 -5.09
CA GLY A 145 -8.22 -5.69 -4.09
C GLY A 145 -7.83 -4.21 -4.08
N LEU A 146 -6.52 -3.91 -4.13
CA LEU A 146 -6.01 -2.53 -4.22
C LEU A 146 -6.47 -1.84 -5.50
N LEU A 147 -6.42 -2.52 -6.65
CA LEU A 147 -6.88 -1.98 -7.92
C LEU A 147 -8.38 -1.69 -7.91
N LEU A 148 -9.18 -2.59 -7.33
CA LEU A 148 -10.62 -2.38 -7.19
C LEU A 148 -10.93 -1.21 -6.26
N PHE A 149 -10.19 -1.10 -5.15
CA PHE A 149 -10.30 0.03 -4.22
C PHE A 149 -9.97 1.34 -4.92
N TRP A 150 -8.84 1.40 -5.62
CA TRP A 150 -8.44 2.57 -6.41
C TRP A 150 -9.48 2.95 -7.46
N ALA A 151 -9.99 1.98 -8.22
CA ALA A 151 -11.03 2.23 -9.22
C ALA A 151 -12.30 2.82 -8.60
N ARG A 152 -12.68 2.37 -7.40
CA ARG A 152 -13.80 2.96 -6.65
C ARG A 152 -13.49 4.37 -6.17
N LEU A 153 -12.29 4.61 -5.64
CA LEU A 153 -11.88 5.96 -5.22
C LEU A 153 -11.98 6.97 -6.36
N VAL A 154 -11.40 6.64 -7.52
CA VAL A 154 -11.46 7.52 -8.69
C VAL A 154 -12.92 7.79 -9.06
N ARG A 155 -13.74 6.74 -9.14
CA ARG A 155 -15.15 6.89 -9.51
C ARG A 155 -15.94 7.77 -8.54
N ASP A 156 -15.66 7.66 -7.25
CA ASP A 156 -16.47 8.32 -6.22
C ASP A 156 -15.98 9.77 -5.94
N TYR A 157 -14.74 10.13 -6.31
CA TYR A 157 -14.10 11.40 -5.94
C TYR A 157 -13.44 12.19 -7.08
N SER A 158 -13.45 11.73 -8.34
CA SER A 158 -12.84 12.46 -9.47
C SER A 158 -13.69 13.59 -10.07
N ASP A 159 -14.97 13.71 -9.65
CA ASP A 159 -15.90 14.78 -10.04
C ASP A 159 -15.74 16.02 -9.14
#